data_AF-A0A1F5DJB1-F1
#
_entry.id   AF-A0A1F5DJB1-F1
#
_cell.length_a   1.000
_cell.length_b   1.000
_cell.length_c   1.000
_cell.angle_alpha   90.00
_cell.angle_beta   90.00
_cell.angle_gamma   90.00
#
_symmetry.space_group_name_H-M   'P 1'
#
loop_
_entity.id
_entity.type
_entity.pdbx_description
1 polymer ?
#
loop_
_entity_poly.entity_id
_entity_poly.type
_entity_poly.pdbx_seq_one_letter_code
_entity_poly.pdbx_strand_id
1 'polypeptide(L)' 'MVFRLRCPNKFTVYTAKWCGACRKQVPMIQVLAQLYGFAVELIDVDSEDPEVQRRVQRVRFVPYIEYLGSGISFSELMG' A
#
# COMPACT_ATOMS: atom_id res chain seq x y z
N MET A 1 -28.88 5.78 -7.59
CA MET A 1 -27.56 6.35 -7.93
C MET A 1 -26.50 5.55 -7.19
N VAL A 2 -25.83 4.60 -7.85
CA VAL A 2 -24.67 3.93 -7.28
C VAL A 2 -23.51 4.90 -7.41
N PHE A 3 -23.15 5.58 -6.32
CA PHE A 3 -21.88 6.29 -6.23
C PHE A 3 -20.76 5.25 -6.32
N ARG A 4 -20.38 4.85 -7.53
CA ARG A 4 -19.04 4.35 -7.79
C ARG A 4 -18.12 5.56 -7.59
N LEU A 5 -17.85 5.89 -6.33
CA LEU A 5 -16.71 6.71 -5.96
C LEU A 5 -15.51 5.99 -6.59
N ARG A 6 -14.95 6.53 -7.68
CA ARG A 6 -13.68 6.05 -8.19
C ARG A 6 -12.69 6.34 -7.07
N CYS A 7 -12.39 5.32 -6.26
CA CYS A 7 -11.38 5.44 -5.22
C CYS A 7 -10.08 5.87 -5.92
N PRO A 8 -9.41 6.94 -5.45
CA PRO A 8 -8.13 7.33 -6.00
C PRO A 8 -7.15 6.16 -5.89
N ASN A 9 -6.29 6.02 -6.88
CA ASN A 9 -5.26 5.00 -6.91
C ASN A 9 -4.40 5.11 -5.64
N LYS A 10 -4.29 4.02 -4.87
CA LYS A 10 -3.62 4.01 -3.57
C LYS A 10 -2.73 2.78 -3.43
N PHE A 11 -1.50 2.99 -2.97
CA PHE A 11 -0.65 1.93 -2.44
C PHE A 11 -0.80 1.83 -0.93
N THR A 12 -1.02 0.63 -0.43
CA THR A 12 -0.93 0.30 1.00
C THR A 12 0.31 -0.55 1.20
N VAL A 13 1.28 -0.06 1.97
CA VAL A 13 2.56 -0.74 2.19
C VAL A 13 2.68 -1.12 3.66
N TYR A 14 2.74 -2.44 3.91
CA TYR A 14 2.96 -3.00 5.23
C TYR A 14 4.47 -3.11 5.46
N THR A 15 4.93 -2.46 6.53
CA THR A 15 6.34 -2.25 6.85
C THR A 15 6.61 -2.50 8.32
N ALA A 16 7.88 -2.57 8.71
CA ALA A 16 8.32 -2.68 10.10
C ALA A 16 9.68 -1.99 10.28
N LYS A 17 10.02 -1.59 11.51
CA LYS A 17 11.32 -0.95 11.82
C LYS A 17 12.51 -1.90 11.68
N TRP A 18 12.31 -3.18 11.99
CA TRP A 18 13.32 -4.24 11.87
C TRP A 18 13.53 -4.72 10.43
N CYS A 19 12.64 -4.34 9.50
CA CYS A 19 12.67 -4.80 8.13
C CYS A 19 13.72 -4.06 7.28
N GLY A 20 14.86 -4.72 7.06
CA GLY A 20 15.96 -4.15 6.26
C GLY A 20 15.58 -3.85 4.81
N ALA A 21 14.75 -4.68 4.18
CA ALA A 21 14.29 -4.51 2.80
C ALA A 21 13.32 -3.32 2.65
N CYS A 22 12.49 -3.07 3.68
CA CYS A 22 11.51 -1.99 3.68
C CYS A 22 12.17 -0.62 3.55
N ARG A 23 13.38 -0.44 4.09
CA ARG A 23 14.16 0.81 3.97
C ARG A 23 14.44 1.23 2.54
N LYS A 24 14.49 0.29 1.58
CA LYS A 24 14.68 0.59 0.16
C LYS A 24 13.35 0.69 -0.57
N GLN A 25 12.42 -0.23 -0.29
CA GLN A 25 11.17 -0.30 -1.04
C GLN A 25 10.18 0.82 -0.70
N VAL A 26 10.07 1.23 0.57
CA VAL A 26 9.13 2.27 0.99
C VAL A 26 9.40 3.61 0.27
N PRO A 27 10.64 4.13 0.24
CA PRO A 27 10.93 5.37 -0.50
C PRO A 27 10.66 5.26 -2.00
N MET A 28 10.96 4.11 -2.63
CA MET A 28 10.69 3.91 -4.05
C MET A 28 9.19 4.00 -4.36
N ILE A 29 8.34 3.39 -3.54
CA ILE A 29 6.88 3.45 -3.71
C ILE A 29 6.36 4.87 -3.48
N GLN A 30 6.92 5.61 -2.53
CA GLN A 30 6.56 7.02 -2.33
C GLN A 30 6.93 7.89 -3.54
N VAL A 31 8.10 7.69 -4.13
CA VAL A 31 8.51 8.39 -5.36
C VAL A 31 7.58 8.03 -6.53
N LEU A 32 7.29 6.75 -6.73
CA LEU A 32 6.35 6.31 -7.77
C LEU A 32 4.96 6.92 -7.56
N ALA A 33 4.45 6.88 -6.33
CA ALA A 33 3.16 7.45 -6.02
C ALA A 33 3.13 8.97 -6.26
N GLN A 34 4.22 9.68 -5.94
CA GLN A 34 4.35 11.10 -6.25
C GLN A 34 4.32 11.37 -7.76
N LEU A 35 5.04 10.57 -8.56
CA LEU A 35 5.10 10.72 -10.02
C LEU A 35 3.72 10.51 -10.69
N TYR A 36 2.93 9.58 -10.17
CA TYR A 36 1.63 9.23 -10.75
C TYR A 36 0.43 9.83 -10.00
N GLY A 37 0.66 10.65 -8.97
CA GLY A 37 -0.40 11.26 -8.16
C GLY A 37 -1.22 10.26 -7.33
N PHE A 38 -0.63 9.16 -6.91
CA PHE A 38 -1.29 8.12 -6.11
C PHE A 38 -1.14 8.40 -4.62
N ALA A 39 -2.10 7.95 -3.83
CA ALA A 39 -2.00 7.98 -2.38
C ALA A 39 -1.09 6.85 -1.88
N VAL A 40 -0.36 7.09 -0.78
CA VAL A 40 0.41 6.04 -0.09
C VAL A 40 -0.04 5.97 1.36
N GLU A 41 -0.37 4.77 1.80
CA GLU A 41 -0.65 4.44 3.18
C GLU A 41 0.45 3.50 3.69
N LEU A 42 1.11 3.87 4.79
CA LEU A 42 2.10 3.03 5.45
C LEU A 42 1.47 2.40 6.69
N ILE A 43 1.59 1.08 6.80
CA ILE A 43 1.07 0.31 7.93
C ILE A 43 2.24 -0.36 8.63
N ASP A 44 2.47 0.02 9.88
CA ASP A 44 3.43 -0.67 10.73
C ASP A 44 2.79 -1.97 11.24
N VAL A 45 3.38 -3.12 10.90
CA VAL A 45 2.88 -4.43 11.35
C VAL A 45 3.03 -4.64 12.85
N ASP A 46 3.92 -3.86 13.49
CA ASP A 46 4.13 -3.89 14.93
C ASP A 46 3.20 -2.89 15.67
N SER A 47 2.26 -2.24 14.97
CA SER A 47 1.32 -1.29 15.58
C SER A 47 0.34 -1.98 16.54
N GLU A 48 0.14 -1.43 17.73
CA GLU A 48 -0.83 -1.94 18.72
C GLU A 48 -2.28 -1.53 18.42
N ASP A 49 -2.51 -0.73 17.36
CA ASP A 49 -3.84 -0.30 16.96
C ASP A 49 -4.70 -1.51 16.53
N PRO A 50 -5.87 -1.74 17.16
CA PRO A 50 -6.74 -2.86 16.82
C PRO A 50 -7.21 -2.90 15.37
N GLU A 51 -7.38 -1.74 14.72
CA GLU A 51 -7.77 -1.65 13.32
C GLU A 51 -6.64 -2.07 12.38
N VAL A 52 -5.42 -1.68 12.73
CA VAL A 52 -4.22 -2.11 12.02
C VAL A 52 -4.02 -3.60 12.18
N GLN A 53 -4.14 -4.12 13.40
CA GLN A 53 -3.98 -5.56 13.69
C GLN A 53 -4.94 -6.43 12.86
N ARG A 54 -6.21 -6.02 12.71
CA ARG A 54 -7.17 -6.72 11.82
C ARG A 54 -6.66 -6.80 10.37
N ARG A 55 -6.03 -5.74 9.87
CA ARG A 55 -5.49 -5.70 8.50
C ARG A 55 -4.20 -6.51 8.35
N VAL A 56 -3.39 -6.58 9.41
CA VAL A 56 -2.11 -7.30 9.44
C VAL A 56 -2.31 -8.82 9.50
N GLN A 57 -3.43 -9.33 10.03
CA GLN A 57 -3.71 -10.78 10.12
C GLN A 57 -3.55 -11.57 8.80
N ARG A 58 -3.76 -10.91 7.65
CA ARG A 58 -3.60 -11.51 6.32
C ARG A 58 -2.18 -11.38 5.73
N VAL A 59 -1.32 -10.60 6.37
CA VAL A 59 0.05 -10.32 5.92
C VAL A 59 1.00 -11.32 6.56
N ARG A 60 1.73 -12.09 5.73
CA ARG A 60 2.64 -13.14 6.20
C ARG A 60 4.10 -12.71 6.27
N PHE A 61 4.47 -11.66 5.55
CA PHE A 61 5.83 -11.16 5.45
C PHE A 61 5.81 -9.67 5.13
N VAL A 62 6.92 -8.98 5.41
CA VAL A 62 7.14 -7.58 5.03
C VAL A 62 8.44 -7.45 4.22
N PRO A 63 8.52 -6.52 3.26
CA PRO A 63 7.45 -5.62 2.83
C PRO A 63 6.33 -6.34 2.06
N TYR A 64 5.08 -5.94 2.29
CA TYR A 64 3.92 -6.39 1.53
C TYR A 64 3.19 -5.16 0.99
N ILE A 65 2.85 -5.17 -0.30
CA ILE A 65 2.29 -4.01 -0.99
C ILE A 65 0.98 -4.39 -1.64
N GLU A 66 -0.06 -3.62 -1.35
CA GLU A 66 -1.36 -3.74 -1.98
C GLU A 66 -1.64 -2.48 -2.81
N TYR A 67 -2.18 -2.69 -4.01
CA TYR A 67 -2.64 -1.62 -4.86
C TYR A 67 -4.16 -1.62 -4.94
N LEU A 68 -4.78 -0.49 -4.64
CA LEU A 68 -6.19 -0.22 -4.88
C LEU A 68 -6.30 0.77 -6.04
N GLY A 69 -6.68 0.28 -7.21
CA GLY A 69 -6.91 1.09 -8.40
C GLY A 69 -8.39 1.35 -8.68
N SER A 70 -8.68 2.42 -9.43
CA SER A 70 -10.04 2.78 -9.85
C SER A 70 -10.64 1.88 -10.97
N GLY A 71 -10.21 0.61 -11.05
CA GLY A 71 -10.66 -0.37 -12.05
C GLY A 71 -9.67 -0.66 -13.18
N ILE A 72 -8.44 -0.15 -13.11
CA ILE A 72 -7.31 -0.57 -13.95
C ILE A 72 -6.47 -1.59 -13.19
N SER A 73 -6.20 -2.73 -13.83
CA SER A 73 -5.38 -3.81 -13.29
C SER A 73 -3.91 -3.39 -13.22
N PHE A 74 -3.14 -3.96 -12.29
CA PHE A 74 -1.70 -3.67 -12.16
C PHE A 74 -0.92 -4.00 -13.45
N SER A 75 -1.37 -4.99 -14.22
CA SER A 75 -0.83 -5.33 -15.54
C SER A 75 -1.00 -4.21 -16.58
N GLU A 76 -2.09 -3.43 -16.50
CA GLU A 76 -2.33 -2.31 -17.41
C GLU A 76 -1.55 -1.05 -17.01
N LEU A 77 -1.06 -0.98 -15.76
CA LEU A 77 -0.20 0.10 -15.29
C LEU A 77 1.28 -0.06 -15.68
N MET A 78 1.72 -1.30 -15.87
CA MET A 78 3.12 -1.65 -16.15
C MET A 78 3.40 -1.89 -17.64
N GLY A 79 2.41 -1.60 -18.51
CA GLY A 79 2.51 -1.69 -19.97
C GLY A 79 3.32 -0.55 -20.57
#